data_AF-A0A3G2JLE0-F1
#
_entry.id   AF-A0A3G2JLE0-F1
#
_cell.length_a   1.000
_cell.length_b   1.000
_cell.length_c   1.000
_cell.angle_alpha   90.00
_cell.angle_beta   90.00
_cell.angle_gamma   90.00
#
_symmetry.space_group_name_H-M   'P 1'
#
loop_
_entity.id
_entity.type
_entity.pdbx_description
1 polymer ?
#
loop_
_entity_poly.entity_id
_entity_poly.type
_entity_poly.pdbx_seq_one_letter_code
_entity_poly.pdbx_strand_id
1 'polypeptide(L)'
;MRRLFHAGVAAGAALVLTACGGGAADGGSGARAEGSGDGKKTADVKSASLAQSGSLTVAYCHEIPNGNSDPVYGLTLRSYSAKNGAVVGERSVVLPSDVEPETVCEEGSFRSLATFAFNKDMSLIAGITDAGETARAGAYDLTTGKEVSPPDPDAFTERATNKGVAFHPTTGLLWYDESDHESDDEGFGSRDARAGYSTEKHLNVSQAAAVVTQDAATTSTALAANAWPQAVTPSGDVAADLSDTPAYGPMLALYRVTSDGGSSGGYKLTDLTTKGLDGRETCAPTFWRDATTLVCGMQQITLASDYSRVVKNEDLVPANDRDNRTPVPSPDGKSFAFLSSGEGEKLTLYRGDLSSIGAQPVKVADLEPPLDGSDDHLATLVRWN
;
A
#
# COMPACT_ATOMS: atom_id res chain seq x y z
N MET A 1 -29.43 -47.88 -25.32
CA MET A 1 -29.20 -48.70 -24.10
C MET A 1 -28.59 -47.75 -23.07
N ARG A 2 -29.34 -47.35 -22.02
CA ARG A 2 -29.12 -47.74 -20.59
C ARG A 2 -27.62 -47.80 -20.23
N ARG A 3 -27.05 -47.17 -19.21
CA ARG A 3 -27.45 -46.60 -17.90
C ARG A 3 -26.08 -46.18 -17.27
N LEU A 4 -25.85 -45.15 -16.45
CA LEU A 4 -26.26 -44.96 -15.04
C LEU A 4 -25.57 -43.70 -14.46
N PHE A 5 -26.24 -43.08 -13.49
CA PHE A 5 -25.89 -41.95 -12.63
C PHE A 5 -24.93 -42.30 -11.45
N HIS A 6 -24.41 -41.24 -10.79
CA HIS A 6 -24.04 -41.00 -9.37
C HIS A 6 -22.55 -40.60 -9.22
N ALA A 7 -22.16 -39.39 -8.77
CA ALA A 7 -22.41 -38.62 -7.53
C ALA A 7 -21.29 -38.80 -6.48
N GLY A 8 -20.81 -37.66 -5.93
CA GLY A 8 -20.00 -37.55 -4.70
C GLY A 8 -18.51 -37.25 -4.95
N VAL A 9 -17.80 -36.40 -4.21
CA VAL A 9 -18.04 -35.67 -2.94
C VAL A 9 -17.07 -34.48 -2.92
N ALA A 10 -17.57 -33.30 -2.56
CA ALA A 10 -16.75 -32.14 -2.21
C ALA A 10 -16.16 -32.34 -0.79
N ALA A 11 -14.86 -32.12 -0.64
CA ALA A 11 -14.21 -32.08 0.67
C ALA A 11 -13.55 -30.71 0.85
N GLY A 12 -14.31 -29.76 1.41
CA GLY A 12 -13.76 -28.54 1.99
C GLY A 12 -13.15 -28.86 3.35
N ALA A 13 -11.86 -28.62 3.50
CA ALA A 13 -11.19 -28.70 4.79
C ALA A 13 -11.36 -27.37 5.53
N ALA A 14 -12.33 -27.31 6.44
CA ALA A 14 -12.44 -26.26 7.44
C ALA A 14 -11.54 -26.65 8.64
N LEU A 15 -10.42 -25.93 8.81
CA LEU A 15 -9.59 -26.04 10.01
C LEU A 15 -10.20 -25.16 11.11
N VAL A 16 -10.93 -25.80 12.03
CA VAL A 16 -11.38 -25.22 13.29
C VAL A 16 -10.31 -25.50 14.35
N LEU A 17 -9.58 -24.48 14.79
CA LEU A 17 -8.75 -24.55 15.99
C LEU A 17 -9.61 -24.28 17.23
N THR A 18 -10.14 -25.34 17.83
CA THR A 18 -10.71 -25.31 19.19
C THR A 18 -9.59 -25.27 20.23
N ALA A 19 -9.62 -24.25 21.08
CA ALA A 19 -8.86 -24.18 22.32
C ALA A 19 -9.34 -25.27 23.30
N CYS A 20 -8.40 -26.06 23.82
CA CYS A 20 -8.60 -26.93 24.97
C CYS A 20 -7.69 -26.44 26.11
N GLY A 21 -8.27 -25.67 27.02
CA GLY A 21 -7.74 -25.50 28.36
C GLY A 21 -8.28 -26.60 29.26
N GLY A 22 -7.39 -27.26 30.01
CA GLY A 22 -7.75 -28.23 31.04
C GLY A 22 -6.58 -28.41 32.00
N GLY A 23 -6.68 -27.78 33.18
CA GLY A 23 -5.66 -27.83 34.22
C GLY A 23 -5.81 -29.02 35.17
N ALA A 24 -4.77 -29.24 35.97
CA ALA A 24 -4.85 -29.88 37.29
C ALA A 24 -3.73 -29.30 38.19
N ALA A 25 -4.06 -29.18 39.47
CA ALA A 25 -3.48 -28.31 40.48
C ALA A 25 -2.40 -28.97 41.35
N ASP A 26 -1.61 -28.12 42.02
CA ASP A 26 -1.13 -28.21 43.41
C ASP A 26 -0.12 -27.04 43.59
N GLY A 27 -0.06 -26.21 44.62
CA GLY A 27 -0.69 -26.05 45.92
C GLY A 27 0.17 -25.01 46.65
N GLY A 28 -0.40 -24.06 47.40
CA GLY A 28 0.41 -23.11 48.18
C GLY A 28 -0.21 -21.75 48.40
N SER A 29 -1.05 -21.67 49.42
CA SER A 29 -1.70 -20.47 49.97
C SER A 29 -0.68 -19.48 50.56
N GLY A 30 -0.73 -18.23 50.09
CA GLY A 30 0.00 -17.08 50.62
C GLY A 30 -0.77 -15.79 50.35
N ALA A 31 -0.94 -14.97 51.39
CA ALA A 31 -1.97 -13.95 51.54
C ALA A 31 -1.84 -12.67 50.69
N ARG A 32 -3.01 -12.02 50.50
CA ARG A 32 -3.28 -10.57 50.35
C ARG A 32 -2.74 -9.83 49.11
N ALA A 33 -3.67 -9.38 48.27
CA ALA A 33 -4.06 -7.96 48.19
C ALA A 33 -5.27 -7.83 47.24
N GLU A 34 -6.40 -7.37 47.78
CA GLU A 34 -7.52 -6.86 46.98
C GLU A 34 -7.08 -5.56 46.31
N GLY A 35 -6.49 -5.68 45.12
CA GLY A 35 -6.35 -4.60 44.17
C GLY A 35 -7.57 -4.59 43.28
N SER A 36 -8.54 -3.72 43.58
CA SER A 36 -9.58 -3.31 42.64
C SER A 36 -8.88 -2.54 41.51
N GLY A 37 -8.45 -3.28 40.50
CA GLY A 37 -7.96 -2.75 39.25
C GLY A 37 -9.05 -2.93 38.21
N ASP A 38 -9.64 -1.82 37.77
CA ASP A 38 -10.31 -1.75 36.47
C ASP A 38 -9.30 -2.13 35.39
N GLY A 39 -9.19 -3.44 35.16
CA GLY A 39 -8.43 -4.03 34.09
C GLY A 39 -9.10 -3.63 32.79
N LYS A 40 -8.64 -2.52 32.22
CA LYS A 40 -8.92 -2.15 30.84
C LYS A 40 -8.55 -3.36 29.98
N LYS A 41 -9.54 -4.15 29.56
CA LYS A 41 -9.34 -5.33 28.72
C LYS A 41 -8.45 -4.88 27.55
N THR A 42 -7.25 -5.44 27.47
CA THR A 42 -6.42 -5.31 26.29
C THR A 42 -7.25 -5.79 25.12
N ALA A 43 -7.51 -4.90 24.16
CA ALA A 43 -8.27 -5.25 22.97
C ALA A 43 -7.56 -6.41 22.26
N ASP A 44 -8.33 -7.39 21.80
CA ASP A 44 -7.79 -8.47 20.99
C ASP A 44 -7.20 -7.89 19.71
N VAL A 45 -5.89 -8.06 19.53
CA VAL A 45 -5.09 -7.54 18.40
C VAL A 45 -5.69 -7.96 17.06
N LYS A 46 -6.32 -9.14 16.99
CA LYS A 46 -6.99 -9.67 15.78
C LYS A 46 -8.32 -9.00 15.45
N SER A 47 -8.86 -8.21 16.37
CA SER A 47 -10.10 -7.43 16.19
C SER A 47 -9.85 -5.91 16.24
N ALA A 48 -8.69 -5.49 16.74
CA ALA A 48 -8.31 -4.09 16.81
C ALA A 48 -8.13 -3.48 15.41
N SER A 49 -8.40 -2.17 15.28
CA SER A 49 -8.16 -1.44 14.02
C SER A 49 -6.67 -1.46 13.69
N LEU A 50 -6.34 -1.61 12.41
CA LEU A 50 -4.97 -1.48 11.91
C LEU A 50 -4.55 0.00 11.84
N ALA A 51 -5.48 0.90 11.47
CA ALA A 51 -5.24 2.34 11.34
C ALA A 51 -5.27 3.11 12.68
N GLN A 52 -4.63 2.59 13.72
CA GLN A 52 -4.52 3.28 15.02
C GLN A 52 -3.53 4.45 14.94
N SER A 53 -3.95 5.64 15.37
CA SER A 53 -3.06 6.81 15.39
C SER A 53 -1.76 6.54 16.16
N GLY A 54 -0.63 6.90 15.56
CA GLY A 54 0.70 6.66 16.09
C GLY A 54 1.20 5.23 15.87
N SER A 55 0.58 4.45 14.97
CA SER A 55 1.04 3.11 14.60
C SER A 55 1.72 3.10 13.22
N LEU A 56 2.61 2.14 13.03
CA LEU A 56 3.30 1.83 11.78
C LEU A 56 2.78 0.50 11.26
N THR A 57 2.21 0.47 10.06
CA THR A 57 1.65 -0.77 9.49
C THR A 57 2.61 -1.38 8.48
N VAL A 58 2.94 -2.65 8.69
CA VAL A 58 3.73 -3.48 7.79
C VAL A 58 2.81 -4.53 7.17
N ALA A 59 2.89 -4.69 5.86
CA ALA A 59 2.29 -5.80 5.13
C ALA A 59 3.35 -6.88 4.92
N TYR A 60 2.94 -8.13 5.09
CA TYR A 60 3.71 -9.32 4.76
C TYR A 60 2.91 -10.05 3.69
N CYS A 61 3.46 -10.15 2.49
CA CYS A 61 2.83 -10.85 1.39
C CYS A 61 3.63 -12.09 1.01
N HIS A 62 2.95 -13.15 0.60
CA HIS A 62 3.56 -14.32 0.00
C HIS A 62 2.64 -14.93 -1.05
N GLU A 63 3.24 -15.59 -2.03
CA GLU A 63 2.51 -16.39 -3.00
C GLU A 63 2.21 -17.77 -2.44
N ILE A 64 0.98 -18.21 -2.60
CA ILE A 64 0.49 -19.54 -2.26
C ILE A 64 0.30 -20.30 -3.57
N PRO A 65 1.08 -21.38 -3.81
CA PRO A 65 0.96 -22.17 -5.03
C PRO A 65 -0.47 -22.69 -5.24
N ASN A 66 -1.04 -22.44 -6.42
CA ASN A 66 -2.40 -22.83 -6.77
C ASN A 66 -2.44 -23.83 -7.95
N GLY A 67 -1.72 -24.94 -7.81
CA GLY A 67 -1.66 -25.97 -8.85
C GLY A 67 -1.08 -25.45 -10.17
N ASN A 68 -1.85 -25.53 -11.26
CA ASN A 68 -1.46 -25.03 -12.59
C ASN A 68 -2.04 -23.64 -12.91
N SER A 69 -2.67 -22.98 -11.93
CA SER A 69 -3.26 -21.65 -12.06
C SER A 69 -2.33 -20.61 -11.45
N ASP A 70 -2.66 -19.33 -11.70
CA ASP A 70 -1.97 -18.19 -11.10
C ASP A 70 -1.95 -18.30 -9.56
N PRO A 71 -0.87 -17.83 -8.91
CA PRO A 71 -0.71 -17.93 -7.47
C PRO A 71 -1.83 -17.19 -6.73
N VAL A 72 -2.18 -17.70 -5.56
CA VAL A 72 -3.07 -16.99 -4.64
C VAL A 72 -2.20 -16.19 -3.69
N TYR A 73 -2.60 -14.97 -3.32
CA TYR A 73 -1.83 -14.15 -2.40
C TYR A 73 -2.29 -14.32 -0.95
N GLY A 74 -1.35 -14.69 -0.08
CA GLY A 74 -1.48 -14.61 1.37
C GLY A 74 -0.97 -13.25 1.87
N LEU A 75 -1.81 -12.52 2.59
CA LEU A 75 -1.50 -11.19 3.08
C LEU A 75 -1.74 -11.09 4.59
N THR A 76 -0.70 -10.69 5.33
CA THR A 76 -0.80 -10.33 6.74
C THR A 76 -0.43 -8.86 6.93
N LEU A 77 -1.35 -8.04 7.43
CA LEU A 77 -1.05 -6.70 7.92
C LEU A 77 -0.86 -6.71 9.43
N ARG A 78 0.21 -6.08 9.89
CA ARG A 78 0.47 -5.90 11.31
C ARG A 78 0.87 -4.46 11.61
N SER A 79 0.20 -3.89 12.60
CA SER A 79 0.42 -2.52 13.05
C SER A 79 1.16 -2.50 14.38
N TYR A 80 2.23 -1.73 14.42
CA TYR A 80 3.14 -1.59 15.55
C TYR A 80 3.04 -0.18 16.12
N SER A 81 2.91 -0.04 17.44
CA SER A 81 2.98 1.28 18.08
C SER A 81 4.35 1.91 17.82
N ALA A 82 4.38 3.09 17.19
CA ALA A 82 5.62 3.82 16.90
C ALA A 82 6.37 4.26 18.18
N LYS A 83 5.71 4.20 19.35
CA LYS A 83 6.27 4.58 20.64
C LYS A 83 7.11 3.47 21.28
N ASN A 84 6.68 2.22 21.18
CA ASN A 84 7.25 1.10 21.94
C ASN A 84 7.31 -0.23 21.18
N GLY A 85 6.95 -0.24 19.89
CA GLY A 85 7.02 -1.43 19.06
C GLY A 85 6.00 -2.52 19.38
N ALA A 86 5.07 -2.28 20.30
CA ALA A 86 4.04 -3.28 20.62
C ALA A 86 3.12 -3.48 19.42
N VAL A 87 2.75 -4.73 19.13
CA VAL A 87 1.71 -5.03 18.14
C VAL A 87 0.37 -4.53 18.68
N VAL A 88 -0.28 -3.66 17.92
CA VAL A 88 -1.56 -3.04 18.30
C VAL A 88 -2.73 -3.48 17.42
N GLY A 89 -2.44 -4.08 16.26
CA GLY A 89 -3.44 -4.67 15.38
C GLY A 89 -2.81 -5.66 14.40
N GLU A 90 -3.53 -6.72 14.07
CA GLU A 90 -3.12 -7.70 13.07
C GLU A 90 -4.34 -8.20 12.29
N ARG A 91 -4.20 -8.39 10.98
CA ARG A 91 -5.14 -9.09 10.11
C ARG A 91 -4.39 -9.95 9.13
N SER A 92 -4.87 -11.17 8.95
CA SER A 92 -4.36 -12.09 7.93
C SER A 92 -5.52 -12.52 7.05
N VAL A 93 -5.27 -12.55 5.75
CA VAL A 93 -6.27 -12.85 4.74
C VAL A 93 -5.62 -13.59 3.58
N VAL A 94 -6.40 -14.44 2.91
CA VAL A 94 -6.05 -15.04 1.63
C VAL A 94 -6.97 -14.40 0.60
N LEU A 95 -6.40 -13.78 -0.42
CA LEU A 95 -7.18 -13.16 -1.49
C LEU A 95 -7.74 -14.23 -2.44
N PRO A 96 -8.77 -13.91 -3.23
CA PRO A 96 -9.24 -14.80 -4.29
C PRO A 96 -8.13 -15.09 -5.32
N SER A 97 -8.18 -16.22 -6.01
CA SER A 97 -7.13 -16.69 -6.93
C SER A 97 -6.99 -15.88 -8.21
N ASP A 98 -8.00 -15.09 -8.54
CA ASP A 98 -8.13 -14.25 -9.72
C ASP A 98 -7.80 -12.79 -9.42
N VAL A 99 -7.23 -12.50 -8.24
CA VAL A 99 -7.04 -11.14 -7.74
C VAL A 99 -5.57 -10.86 -7.47
N GLU A 100 -5.07 -9.83 -8.13
CA GLU A 100 -3.75 -9.27 -7.87
C GLU A 100 -3.86 -8.04 -6.97
N PRO A 101 -3.21 -8.05 -5.77
CA PRO A 101 -3.14 -6.88 -4.91
C PRO A 101 -2.09 -5.89 -5.44
N GLU A 102 -2.56 -4.82 -6.06
CA GLU A 102 -1.74 -3.71 -6.57
C GLU A 102 -0.66 -3.26 -5.58
N THR A 103 0.60 -3.18 -6.02
CA THR A 103 1.73 -2.52 -5.34
C THR A 103 2.21 -3.10 -3.99
N VAL A 104 1.56 -4.13 -3.44
CA VAL A 104 1.90 -4.67 -2.10
C VAL A 104 2.77 -5.93 -2.17
N CYS A 105 2.51 -6.78 -3.16
CA CYS A 105 3.11 -8.11 -3.29
C CYS A 105 4.19 -8.19 -4.39
N GLU A 106 4.49 -7.07 -5.05
CA GLU A 106 5.46 -7.02 -6.13
C GLU A 106 6.90 -6.98 -5.59
N GLU A 107 7.68 -8.02 -5.89
CA GLU A 107 9.11 -8.01 -5.65
C GLU A 107 9.82 -6.96 -6.52
N GLY A 108 10.76 -6.21 -5.94
CA GLY A 108 11.59 -5.28 -6.69
C GLY A 108 10.87 -4.00 -7.15
N SER A 109 9.62 -3.76 -6.77
CA SER A 109 8.99 -2.46 -7.01
C SER A 109 9.62 -1.41 -6.07
N PHE A 110 10.61 -0.69 -6.58
CA PHE A 110 11.19 0.50 -5.94
C PHE A 110 10.15 1.64 -5.73
N ARG A 111 8.91 1.40 -6.16
CA ARG A 111 7.77 2.32 -6.24
C ARG A 111 6.86 2.23 -5.02
N SER A 112 7.38 1.96 -3.81
CA SER A 112 6.51 1.61 -2.67
C SER A 112 5.61 2.78 -2.23
N LEU A 113 4.47 2.88 -2.90
CA LEU A 113 3.32 3.70 -2.63
C LEU A 113 2.13 2.77 -2.28
N ALA A 114 2.47 1.62 -1.69
CA ALA A 114 1.57 0.59 -1.18
C ALA A 114 0.46 1.14 -0.29
N THR A 115 0.62 2.35 0.28
CA THR A 115 -0.45 3.04 0.99
C THR A 115 -1.72 3.24 0.16
N PHE A 116 -1.62 3.34 -1.17
CA PHE A 116 -2.79 3.50 -2.04
C PHE A 116 -3.51 2.19 -2.30
N ALA A 117 -2.88 1.04 -2.06
CA ALA A 117 -3.57 -0.24 -2.09
C ALA A 117 -4.60 -0.36 -0.96
N PHE A 118 -4.49 0.41 0.11
CA PHE A 118 -5.34 0.28 1.28
C PHE A 118 -6.22 1.50 1.53
N ASN A 119 -7.45 1.24 1.97
CA ASN A 119 -8.34 2.34 2.32
C ASN A 119 -7.89 3.06 3.62
N LYS A 120 -8.50 4.22 3.89
CA LYS A 120 -8.09 5.09 5.02
C LYS A 120 -8.08 4.42 6.39
N ASP A 121 -8.88 3.37 6.60
CA ASP A 121 -8.95 2.63 7.87
C ASP A 121 -8.24 1.26 7.84
N MET A 122 -7.59 0.91 6.72
CA MET A 122 -6.88 -0.35 6.52
C MET A 122 -7.79 -1.56 6.77
N SER A 123 -9.07 -1.45 6.40
CA SER A 123 -10.01 -2.57 6.42
C SER A 123 -10.25 -3.20 5.05
N LEU A 124 -9.86 -2.51 3.98
CA LEU A 124 -9.97 -2.97 2.60
C LEU A 124 -8.61 -2.86 1.89
N ILE A 125 -8.37 -3.79 0.97
CA ILE A 125 -7.30 -3.72 -0.03
C ILE A 125 -7.91 -3.63 -1.43
N ALA A 126 -7.33 -2.79 -2.29
CA ALA A 126 -7.67 -2.67 -3.70
C ALA A 126 -6.98 -3.79 -4.48
N GLY A 127 -7.64 -4.31 -5.51
CA GLY A 127 -7.04 -5.30 -6.39
C GLY A 127 -7.74 -5.33 -7.73
N ILE A 128 -7.05 -5.86 -8.73
CA ILE A 128 -7.60 -6.09 -10.05
C ILE A 128 -7.99 -7.56 -10.15
N THR A 129 -9.25 -7.82 -10.51
CA THR A 129 -9.73 -9.17 -10.88
C THR A 129 -9.45 -9.41 -12.36
N ASP A 130 -9.02 -10.63 -12.72
CA ASP A 130 -8.82 -11.09 -14.11
C ASP A 130 -7.85 -10.22 -14.93
N ALA A 131 -6.55 -10.36 -14.71
CA ALA A 131 -5.52 -9.63 -15.47
C ALA A 131 -5.62 -9.90 -17.00
N GLY A 132 -5.94 -8.86 -17.79
CA GLY A 132 -6.10 -8.95 -19.25
C GLY A 132 -7.25 -8.08 -19.78
N GLU A 133 -7.90 -8.52 -20.86
CA GLU A 133 -9.00 -7.78 -21.53
C GLU A 133 -10.28 -7.64 -20.68
N THR A 134 -10.33 -8.25 -19.49
CA THR A 134 -11.45 -8.19 -18.54
C THR A 134 -11.04 -7.67 -17.16
N ALA A 135 -9.87 -7.01 -17.08
CA ALA A 135 -9.31 -6.48 -15.84
C ALA A 135 -10.31 -5.54 -15.16
N ARG A 136 -10.55 -5.79 -13.86
CA ARG A 136 -11.60 -5.06 -13.13
C ARG A 136 -11.15 -4.66 -11.73
N ALA A 137 -11.38 -3.39 -11.41
CA ALA A 137 -11.15 -2.83 -10.10
C ALA A 137 -12.13 -3.40 -9.05
N GLY A 138 -11.54 -3.95 -7.99
CA GLY A 138 -12.23 -4.51 -6.84
C GLY A 138 -11.69 -3.96 -5.52
N ALA A 139 -12.44 -4.21 -4.46
CA ALA A 139 -12.03 -3.95 -3.08
C ALA A 139 -12.35 -5.17 -2.22
N TYR A 140 -11.38 -5.63 -1.44
CA TYR A 140 -11.46 -6.89 -0.71
C TYR A 140 -11.34 -6.64 0.78
N ASP A 141 -12.24 -7.24 1.55
CA ASP A 141 -12.27 -7.07 3.00
C ASP A 141 -11.14 -7.85 3.66
N LEU A 142 -10.24 -7.14 4.36
CA LEU A 142 -9.06 -7.73 5.01
C LEU A 142 -9.39 -8.66 6.19
N THR A 143 -10.66 -8.80 6.56
CA THR A 143 -11.10 -9.78 7.56
C THR A 143 -11.61 -11.06 6.91
N THR A 144 -12.18 -10.98 5.71
CA THR A 144 -12.88 -12.13 5.08
C THR A 144 -12.26 -12.61 3.78
N GLY A 145 -11.41 -11.81 3.14
CA GLY A 145 -10.85 -12.06 1.81
C GLY A 145 -11.86 -11.91 0.67
N LYS A 146 -13.11 -11.57 0.97
CA LYS A 146 -14.16 -11.45 -0.03
C LYS A 146 -14.20 -10.06 -0.62
N GLU A 147 -14.53 -10.00 -1.90
CA GLU A 147 -14.86 -8.74 -2.53
C GLU A 147 -16.08 -8.09 -1.84
N VAL A 148 -15.99 -6.78 -1.63
CA VAL A 148 -17.06 -5.98 -1.06
C VAL A 148 -17.86 -5.32 -2.16
N SER A 149 -19.17 -5.56 -2.11
CA SER A 149 -20.14 -5.03 -3.08
C SER A 149 -19.73 -5.29 -4.53
N PRO A 150 -19.50 -6.57 -4.91
CA PRO A 150 -19.20 -6.94 -6.29
C PRO A 150 -20.34 -6.50 -7.22
N PRO A 151 -20.05 -6.24 -8.50
CA PRO A 151 -21.08 -5.88 -9.46
C PRO A 151 -22.07 -7.03 -9.65
N ASP A 152 -23.31 -6.70 -10.02
CA ASP A 152 -24.32 -7.71 -10.34
C ASP A 152 -23.84 -8.58 -11.52
N PRO A 153 -23.69 -9.91 -11.34
CA PRO A 153 -23.27 -10.80 -12.43
C PRO A 153 -24.29 -10.87 -13.57
N ASP A 154 -25.55 -10.54 -13.32
CA ASP A 154 -26.64 -10.59 -14.31
C ASP A 154 -26.90 -9.22 -14.96
N ALA A 155 -26.10 -8.19 -14.64
CA ALA A 155 -26.21 -6.89 -15.29
C ALA A 155 -25.80 -6.96 -16.76
N PHE A 156 -26.69 -6.53 -17.66
CA PHE A 156 -26.47 -6.47 -19.10
C PHE A 156 -25.67 -5.22 -19.55
N THR A 157 -24.75 -4.75 -18.71
CA THR A 157 -23.89 -3.60 -19.01
C THR A 157 -22.49 -4.09 -19.36
N GLU A 158 -21.96 -3.60 -20.47
CA GLU A 158 -20.55 -3.74 -20.79
C GLU A 158 -19.73 -3.16 -19.64
N ARG A 159 -18.72 -3.92 -19.19
CA ARG A 159 -17.89 -3.54 -18.05
C ARG A 159 -16.62 -2.90 -18.59
N ALA A 160 -16.30 -1.71 -18.10
CA ALA A 160 -15.04 -1.07 -18.41
C ALA A 160 -13.87 -1.92 -17.89
N THR A 161 -12.85 -2.06 -18.72
CA THR A 161 -11.58 -2.66 -18.32
C THR A 161 -10.76 -1.61 -17.56
N ASN A 162 -10.29 -1.95 -16.37
CA ASN A 162 -9.56 -1.03 -15.51
C ASN A 162 -8.07 -1.36 -15.54
N LYS A 163 -7.24 -0.38 -15.91
CA LYS A 163 -5.78 -0.53 -15.93
C LYS A 163 -5.16 -0.55 -14.54
N GLY A 164 -5.76 0.16 -13.60
CA GLY A 164 -5.29 0.24 -12.23
C GLY A 164 -6.40 0.61 -11.25
N VAL A 165 -6.07 0.48 -9.97
CA VAL A 165 -7.00 0.77 -8.87
C VAL A 165 -6.24 1.31 -7.67
N ALA A 166 -6.82 2.30 -7.00
CA ALA A 166 -6.23 2.91 -5.82
C ALA A 166 -7.30 3.41 -4.84
N PHE A 167 -7.02 3.35 -3.54
CA PHE A 167 -7.78 4.06 -2.53
C PHE A 167 -7.22 5.46 -2.31
N HIS A 168 -8.11 6.44 -2.30
CA HIS A 168 -7.76 7.78 -1.86
C HIS A 168 -7.47 7.79 -0.35
N PRO A 169 -6.30 8.25 0.13
CA PRO A 169 -5.87 8.06 1.52
C PRO A 169 -6.72 8.86 2.53
N THR A 170 -7.23 10.03 2.14
CA THR A 170 -8.09 10.87 3.01
C THR A 170 -9.57 10.47 2.99
N THR A 171 -10.16 10.31 1.80
CA THR A 171 -11.60 10.04 1.65
C THR A 171 -11.93 8.56 1.83
N GLY A 172 -10.99 7.66 1.52
CA GLY A 172 -11.20 6.21 1.53
C GLY A 172 -12.01 5.69 0.34
N LEU A 173 -12.29 6.53 -0.67
CA LEU A 173 -12.96 6.12 -1.89
C LEU A 173 -12.01 5.27 -2.75
N LEU A 174 -12.55 4.24 -3.38
CA LEU A 174 -11.87 3.46 -4.41
C LEU A 174 -11.92 4.26 -5.72
N TRP A 175 -10.78 4.42 -6.39
CA TRP A 175 -10.60 5.06 -7.69
C TRP A 175 -10.05 4.05 -8.67
N TYR A 176 -10.49 4.11 -9.91
CA TYR A 176 -10.01 3.24 -10.98
C TYR A 176 -10.09 3.96 -12.31
N ASP A 177 -9.14 3.65 -13.17
CA ASP A 177 -9.12 4.12 -14.54
C ASP A 177 -10.25 3.47 -15.37
N GLU A 178 -10.92 4.26 -16.19
CA GLU A 178 -12.00 3.79 -17.07
C GLU A 178 -11.60 3.83 -18.56
N SER A 179 -10.32 4.02 -18.88
CA SER A 179 -9.84 4.46 -20.21
C SER A 179 -9.76 3.40 -21.32
N ASP A 180 -10.57 2.34 -21.27
CA ASP A 180 -10.45 1.20 -22.20
C ASP A 180 -11.61 1.01 -23.19
N HIS A 181 -12.42 2.04 -23.42
CA HIS A 181 -13.27 2.08 -24.61
C HIS A 181 -12.83 3.20 -25.56
N GLU A 182 -13.11 3.00 -26.85
CA GLU A 182 -12.68 3.80 -28.00
C GLU A 182 -13.22 5.25 -28.01
N SER A 183 -13.59 5.81 -26.84
CA SER A 183 -14.17 7.12 -26.67
C SER A 183 -13.20 8.06 -25.93
N ASP A 184 -12.96 9.24 -26.50
CA ASP A 184 -12.04 10.26 -25.97
C ASP A 184 -12.53 10.95 -24.67
N ASP A 185 -13.61 10.44 -24.05
CA ASP A 185 -14.30 11.07 -22.90
C ASP A 185 -14.09 10.34 -21.56
N GLU A 186 -13.40 9.19 -21.54
CA GLU A 186 -13.28 8.34 -20.36
C GLU A 186 -12.13 8.78 -19.42
N GLY A 187 -12.46 9.00 -18.14
CA GLY A 187 -11.55 9.48 -17.11
C GLY A 187 -11.42 8.49 -15.96
N PHE A 188 -12.04 8.79 -14.81
CA PHE A 188 -11.96 7.95 -13.61
C PHE A 188 -13.33 7.61 -13.04
N GLY A 189 -13.48 6.37 -12.61
CA GLY A 189 -14.54 5.95 -11.71
C GLY A 189 -14.10 6.13 -10.26
N SER A 190 -15.02 6.54 -9.40
CA SER A 190 -14.79 6.60 -7.95
C SER A 190 -16.03 6.19 -7.16
N ARG A 191 -15.86 5.37 -6.11
CA ARG A 191 -16.98 4.91 -5.26
C ARG A 191 -16.57 4.64 -3.82
N ASP A 192 -17.55 4.65 -2.92
CA ASP A 192 -17.39 3.99 -1.62
C ASP A 192 -17.54 2.49 -1.84
N ALA A 193 -16.45 1.75 -1.64
CA ALA A 193 -16.40 0.32 -1.87
C ALA A 193 -17.49 -0.44 -1.06
N ARG A 194 -17.79 -0.03 0.18
CA ARG A 194 -18.80 -0.69 1.01
C ARG A 194 -20.21 -0.32 0.60
N ALA A 195 -20.46 0.93 0.22
CA ALA A 195 -21.76 1.35 -0.30
C ALA A 195 -22.03 0.87 -1.74
N GLY A 196 -20.99 0.36 -2.42
CA GLY A 196 -21.07 -0.23 -3.75
C GLY A 196 -21.34 0.80 -4.85
N TYR A 197 -21.78 0.28 -6.00
CA TYR A 197 -22.02 1.04 -7.23
C TYR A 197 -23.12 2.12 -7.10
N SER A 198 -23.94 2.08 -6.04
CA SER A 198 -24.91 3.15 -5.77
C SER A 198 -24.29 4.51 -5.47
N THR A 199 -23.00 4.54 -5.12
CA THR A 199 -22.22 5.76 -4.81
C THR A 199 -21.21 6.11 -5.90
N GLU A 200 -21.20 5.33 -6.98
CA GLU A 200 -20.26 5.49 -8.06
C GLU A 200 -20.44 6.84 -8.75
N LYS A 201 -19.30 7.47 -9.03
CA LYS A 201 -19.19 8.70 -9.79
C LYS A 201 -18.20 8.45 -10.91
N HIS A 202 -18.66 8.70 -12.12
CA HIS A 202 -17.81 8.73 -13.30
C HIS A 202 -17.38 10.17 -13.53
N LEU A 203 -16.07 10.37 -13.59
CA LEU A 203 -15.45 11.64 -13.95
C LEU A 203 -14.97 11.50 -15.38
N ASN A 204 -15.61 12.21 -16.31
CA ASN A 204 -15.06 12.33 -17.66
C ASN A 204 -13.70 13.06 -17.63
N VAL A 205 -12.95 13.03 -18.73
CA VAL A 205 -11.62 13.66 -18.86
C VAL A 205 -11.60 15.10 -18.33
N SER A 206 -12.61 15.92 -18.66
CA SER A 206 -12.67 17.33 -18.21
C SER A 206 -12.92 17.48 -16.71
N GLN A 207 -13.71 16.58 -16.12
CA GLN A 207 -13.99 16.55 -14.68
C GLN A 207 -12.80 16.01 -13.90
N ALA A 208 -12.14 14.96 -14.42
CA ALA A 208 -10.89 14.44 -13.90
C ALA A 208 -9.82 15.54 -13.87
N ALA A 209 -9.65 16.28 -14.97
CA ALA A 209 -8.73 17.41 -15.05
C ALA A 209 -8.95 18.47 -13.95
N ALA A 210 -10.20 18.72 -13.56
CA ALA A 210 -10.53 19.68 -12.50
C ALA A 210 -10.23 19.19 -11.08
N VAL A 211 -10.06 17.88 -10.87
CA VAL A 211 -9.81 17.28 -9.54
C VAL A 211 -8.37 16.81 -9.36
N VAL A 212 -7.71 16.32 -10.43
CA VAL A 212 -6.42 15.65 -10.32
C VAL A 212 -5.33 16.57 -9.78
N THR A 213 -5.37 17.88 -10.00
CA THR A 213 -4.35 18.82 -9.51
C THR A 213 -4.77 19.63 -8.28
N GLN A 214 -5.80 19.19 -7.54
CA GLN A 214 -6.30 19.94 -6.37
C GLN A 214 -5.34 19.87 -5.18
N ASP A 215 -4.78 18.68 -4.94
CA ASP A 215 -3.84 18.41 -3.86
C ASP A 215 -3.02 17.14 -4.17
N ALA A 216 -1.95 16.94 -3.41
CA ALA A 216 -1.07 15.79 -3.56
C ALA A 216 -1.78 14.43 -3.45
N ALA A 217 -2.72 14.28 -2.50
CA ALA A 217 -3.38 13.01 -2.26
C ALA A 217 -4.28 12.62 -3.44
N THR A 218 -5.05 13.57 -3.95
CA THR A 218 -5.90 13.40 -5.13
C THR A 218 -5.05 13.12 -6.37
N THR A 219 -3.96 13.88 -6.56
CA THR A 219 -3.04 13.68 -7.71
C THR A 219 -2.41 12.30 -7.69
N SER A 220 -1.79 11.91 -6.57
CA SER A 220 -1.14 10.61 -6.45
C SER A 220 -2.14 9.45 -6.56
N THR A 221 -3.38 9.63 -6.07
CA THR A 221 -4.43 8.61 -6.20
C THR A 221 -4.84 8.44 -7.66
N ALA A 222 -5.01 9.53 -8.41
CA ALA A 222 -5.32 9.46 -9.84
C ALA A 222 -4.19 8.80 -10.65
N LEU A 223 -2.93 9.14 -10.33
CA LEU A 223 -1.75 8.50 -10.95
C LEU A 223 -1.70 6.99 -10.62
N ALA A 224 -1.92 6.62 -9.35
CA ALA A 224 -1.97 5.23 -8.93
C ALA A 224 -3.13 4.44 -9.55
N ALA A 225 -4.32 5.04 -9.65
CA ALA A 225 -5.48 4.44 -10.31
C ALA A 225 -5.28 4.21 -11.82
N ASN A 226 -4.30 4.89 -12.44
CA ASN A 226 -3.86 4.65 -13.82
C ASN A 226 -2.61 3.74 -13.90
N ALA A 227 -2.41 2.87 -12.90
CA ALA A 227 -1.27 1.94 -12.78
C ALA A 227 0.11 2.60 -12.79
N TRP A 228 0.19 3.89 -12.44
CA TRP A 228 1.45 4.63 -12.41
C TRP A 228 1.57 5.43 -11.11
N PRO A 229 1.72 4.75 -9.96
CA PRO A 229 1.80 5.43 -8.68
C PRO A 229 3.08 6.30 -8.61
N GLN A 230 2.92 7.58 -8.26
CA GLN A 230 4.02 8.54 -8.20
C GLN A 230 4.03 9.37 -6.91
N ALA A 231 5.24 9.76 -6.48
CA ALA A 231 5.41 10.71 -5.39
C ALA A 231 5.13 12.14 -5.90
N VAL A 232 4.10 12.78 -5.34
CA VAL A 232 3.67 14.11 -5.78
C VAL A 232 3.95 15.18 -4.72
N THR A 233 4.37 16.35 -5.16
CA THR A 233 4.57 17.54 -4.32
C THR A 233 3.29 17.90 -3.56
N PRO A 234 3.37 18.57 -2.39
CA PRO A 234 2.19 18.93 -1.61
C PRO A 234 1.09 19.70 -2.38
N SER A 235 1.49 20.47 -3.39
CA SER A 235 0.60 21.22 -4.29
C SER A 235 -0.10 20.38 -5.35
N GLY A 236 0.36 19.18 -5.66
CA GLY A 236 -0.20 18.34 -6.72
C GLY A 236 0.35 18.61 -8.13
N ASP A 237 1.28 19.56 -8.30
CA ASP A 237 1.70 20.07 -9.62
C ASP A 237 2.98 19.43 -10.18
N VAL A 238 3.74 18.73 -9.34
CA VAL A 238 4.96 18.01 -9.75
C VAL A 238 4.94 16.59 -9.21
N ALA A 239 5.11 15.62 -10.11
CA ALA A 239 5.30 14.20 -9.82
C ALA A 239 6.78 13.82 -10.03
N ALA A 240 7.29 12.93 -9.18
CA ALA A 240 8.63 12.36 -9.30
C ALA A 240 8.54 10.84 -9.50
N ASP A 241 9.21 10.35 -10.55
CA ASP A 241 9.27 8.96 -10.96
C ASP A 241 10.70 8.45 -11.07
N LEU A 242 10.84 7.13 -11.03
CA LEU A 242 12.03 6.43 -11.45
C LEU A 242 11.81 5.97 -12.89
N SER A 243 12.38 6.71 -13.85
CA SER A 243 12.36 6.32 -15.25
C SER A 243 13.39 5.21 -15.49
N ASP A 244 12.92 4.02 -15.83
CA ASP A 244 13.79 2.89 -16.19
C ASP A 244 13.94 2.79 -17.71
N THR A 245 14.57 3.81 -18.32
CA THR A 245 14.83 3.77 -19.76
C THR A 245 16.07 2.91 -20.03
N PRO A 246 15.96 1.87 -20.88
CA PRO A 246 17.06 0.91 -21.10
C PRO A 246 18.39 1.51 -21.58
N ALA A 247 18.36 2.73 -22.14
CA ALA A 247 19.53 3.40 -22.68
C ALA A 247 20.38 4.15 -21.64
N TYR A 248 19.79 4.50 -20.49
CA TYR A 248 20.44 5.37 -19.48
C TYR A 248 20.39 4.79 -18.06
N GLY A 249 19.73 3.64 -17.87
CA GLY A 249 19.49 3.08 -16.56
C GLY A 249 18.40 3.84 -15.79
N PRO A 250 18.10 3.44 -14.55
CA PRO A 250 17.14 4.12 -13.70
C PRO A 250 17.56 5.57 -13.49
N MET A 251 16.70 6.55 -13.81
CA MET A 251 16.96 7.97 -13.58
C MET A 251 15.76 8.63 -12.91
N LEU A 252 16.03 9.57 -12.00
CA LEU A 252 15.00 10.45 -11.46
C LEU A 252 14.39 11.27 -12.60
N ALA A 253 13.11 11.06 -12.87
CA ALA A 253 12.31 11.86 -13.78
C ALA A 253 11.33 12.73 -12.98
N LEU A 254 11.18 13.98 -13.42
CA LEU A 254 10.23 14.91 -12.82
C LEU A 254 9.26 15.35 -13.91
N TYR A 255 7.97 15.32 -13.60
CA TYR A 255 6.91 15.70 -14.51
C TYR A 255 6.08 16.81 -13.89
N ARG A 256 5.76 17.83 -14.68
CA ARG A 256 4.69 18.75 -14.35
C ARG A 256 3.35 18.08 -14.65
N VAL A 257 2.49 18.04 -13.65
CA VAL A 257 1.11 17.56 -13.78
C VAL A 257 0.25 18.74 -14.18
N THR A 258 -0.41 18.64 -15.33
CA THR A 258 -1.31 19.68 -15.84
C THR A 258 -2.67 19.09 -16.21
N SER A 259 -3.71 19.89 -16.09
CA SER A 259 -5.08 19.56 -16.47
C SER A 259 -5.36 19.72 -17.97
N ASP A 260 -4.38 20.19 -18.76
CA ASP A 260 -4.56 20.54 -20.16
C ASP A 260 -4.35 19.33 -21.10
N GLY A 261 -5.48 18.74 -21.54
CA GLY A 261 -5.53 17.92 -22.76
C GLY A 261 -4.86 16.56 -22.69
N GLY A 262 -4.94 15.87 -21.55
CA GLY A 262 -4.53 14.47 -21.43
C GLY A 262 -5.54 13.52 -22.07
N SER A 263 -5.05 12.54 -22.86
CA SER A 263 -5.88 11.50 -23.49
C SER A 263 -6.16 10.29 -22.58
N SER A 264 -5.61 10.25 -21.36
CA SER A 264 -5.86 9.20 -20.37
C SER A 264 -5.86 9.84 -18.98
N GLY A 265 -6.96 9.66 -18.23
CA GLY A 265 -7.10 10.16 -16.86
C GLY A 265 -7.27 11.67 -16.67
N GLY A 266 -7.44 12.47 -17.73
CA GLY A 266 -7.67 13.92 -17.59
C GLY A 266 -6.48 14.75 -17.14
N TYR A 267 -5.27 14.21 -17.16
CA TYR A 267 -4.04 14.96 -16.90
C TYR A 267 -2.99 14.71 -17.98
N LYS A 268 -2.09 15.67 -18.12
CA LYS A 268 -0.90 15.55 -18.95
C LYS A 268 0.33 15.70 -18.07
N LEU A 269 1.25 14.74 -18.22
CA LEU A 269 2.59 14.83 -17.68
C LEU A 269 3.51 15.46 -18.73
N THR A 270 4.19 16.52 -18.34
CA THR A 270 5.21 17.18 -19.17
C THR A 270 6.54 17.13 -18.47
N ASP A 271 7.55 16.57 -19.15
CA ASP A 271 8.90 16.48 -18.61
C ASP A 271 9.42 17.84 -18.14
N LEU A 272 9.87 17.89 -16.89
CA LEU A 272 10.69 18.97 -16.40
C LEU A 272 12.14 18.67 -16.77
N THR A 273 12.90 19.72 -17.13
CA THR A 273 14.29 19.50 -17.54
C THR A 273 15.13 18.97 -16.38
N THR A 274 15.68 17.77 -16.56
CA THR A 274 16.50 17.06 -15.57
C THR A 274 17.99 17.15 -15.84
N LYS A 275 18.44 18.05 -16.75
CA LYS A 275 19.86 18.20 -17.14
C LYS A 275 20.83 18.49 -15.98
N GLY A 276 20.33 18.87 -14.81
CA GLY A 276 21.12 19.03 -13.57
C GLY A 276 20.99 17.87 -12.58
N LEU A 277 20.31 16.78 -12.96
CA LEU A 277 20.04 15.55 -12.20
C LEU A 277 20.78 14.34 -12.79
N ASP A 278 21.53 14.54 -13.89
CA ASP A 278 22.32 13.51 -14.56
C ASP A 278 23.25 12.79 -13.56
N GLY A 279 23.25 11.45 -13.57
CA GLY A 279 24.03 10.60 -12.66
C GLY A 279 23.38 10.30 -11.31
N ARG A 280 22.09 10.60 -11.11
CA ARG A 280 21.31 10.18 -9.94
C ARG A 280 20.60 8.84 -10.16
N GLU A 281 21.39 7.83 -10.53
CA GLU A 281 20.92 6.53 -10.97
C GLU A 281 20.20 5.70 -9.89
N THR A 282 20.17 6.17 -8.63
CA THR A 282 19.70 5.39 -7.47
C THR A 282 18.56 6.05 -6.70
N CYS A 283 17.94 7.11 -7.24
CA CYS A 283 16.92 7.89 -6.53
C CYS A 283 15.51 7.39 -6.85
N ALA A 284 15.05 6.34 -6.14
CA ALA A 284 13.68 5.86 -6.20
C ALA A 284 12.75 6.77 -5.38
N PRO A 285 11.87 7.59 -5.98
CA PRO A 285 11.06 8.59 -5.26
C PRO A 285 10.06 7.95 -4.29
N THR A 286 9.90 8.54 -3.10
CA THR A 286 9.04 7.96 -2.05
C THR A 286 7.99 8.95 -1.58
N PHE A 287 8.41 10.16 -1.16
CA PHE A 287 7.50 11.24 -0.80
C PHE A 287 8.19 12.61 -0.85
N TRP A 288 7.40 13.65 -1.03
CA TRP A 288 7.87 15.04 -0.92
C TRP A 288 7.68 15.56 0.50
N ARG A 289 8.70 16.21 1.05
CA ARG A 289 8.61 16.93 2.33
C ARG A 289 7.98 18.31 2.16
N ASP A 290 8.35 18.96 1.07
CA ASP A 290 7.90 20.29 0.68
C ASP A 290 7.93 20.40 -0.86
N ALA A 291 7.69 21.58 -1.41
CA ALA A 291 7.63 21.79 -2.85
C ALA A 291 8.94 21.48 -3.60
N THR A 292 10.08 21.45 -2.93
CA THR A 292 11.42 21.29 -3.53
C THR A 292 12.26 20.18 -2.92
N THR A 293 11.84 19.62 -1.80
CA THR A 293 12.58 18.58 -1.09
C THR A 293 11.89 17.23 -1.27
N LEU A 294 12.51 16.38 -2.07
CA LEU A 294 12.09 15.02 -2.34
C LEU A 294 12.89 14.04 -1.47
N VAL A 295 12.22 13.08 -0.86
CA VAL A 295 12.85 11.88 -0.32
C VAL A 295 12.83 10.80 -1.38
N CYS A 296 13.98 10.16 -1.60
CA CYS A 296 14.11 9.03 -2.49
C CYS A 296 15.05 7.97 -1.89
N GLY A 297 14.53 6.75 -1.75
CA GLY A 297 15.13 5.74 -0.89
C GLY A 297 15.47 6.32 0.49
N MET A 298 16.72 6.13 0.94
CA MET A 298 17.22 6.67 2.20
C MET A 298 17.96 8.02 2.06
N GLN A 299 17.67 8.76 1.00
CA GLN A 299 18.26 10.08 0.73
C GLN A 299 17.19 11.16 0.66
N GLN A 300 17.60 12.38 0.97
CA GLN A 300 16.83 13.59 0.75
C GLN A 300 17.54 14.50 -0.23
N ILE A 301 16.84 14.87 -1.29
CA ILE A 301 17.32 15.78 -2.32
C ILE A 301 16.50 17.06 -2.27
N THR A 302 17.17 18.19 -2.10
CA THR A 302 16.57 19.52 -2.27
C THR A 302 16.91 20.05 -3.64
N LEU A 303 15.89 20.34 -4.43
CA LEU A 303 15.96 20.87 -5.78
C LEU A 303 15.91 22.40 -5.76
N ALA A 304 16.40 23.04 -6.82
CA ALA A 304 16.11 24.45 -7.06
C ALA A 304 14.60 24.63 -7.30
N SER A 305 14.07 25.84 -7.07
CA SER A 305 12.64 26.13 -7.22
C SER A 305 12.10 25.97 -8.65
N ASP A 306 12.99 25.97 -9.64
CA ASP A 306 12.68 25.69 -11.05
C ASP A 306 12.91 24.22 -11.44
N TYR A 307 13.27 23.38 -10.47
CA TYR A 307 13.59 21.95 -10.61
C TYR A 307 14.78 21.64 -11.54
N SER A 308 15.56 22.66 -11.94
CA SER A 308 16.62 22.50 -12.94
C SER A 308 17.89 21.79 -12.43
N ARG A 309 18.09 21.75 -11.10
CA ARG A 309 19.29 21.19 -10.47
C ARG A 309 19.06 20.80 -9.01
N VAL A 310 19.91 19.90 -8.51
CA VAL A 310 20.05 19.64 -7.07
C VAL A 310 20.82 20.78 -6.39
N VAL A 311 20.26 21.29 -5.29
CA VAL A 311 20.88 22.27 -4.40
C VAL A 311 21.53 21.58 -3.20
N LYS A 312 20.92 20.50 -2.70
CA LYS A 312 21.39 19.76 -1.53
C LYS A 312 21.06 18.27 -1.67
N ASN A 313 21.95 17.41 -1.20
CA ASN A 313 21.69 15.98 -1.04
C ASN A 313 22.24 15.53 0.32
N GLU A 314 21.44 14.81 1.09
CA GLU A 314 21.74 14.34 2.44
C GLU A 314 21.21 12.93 2.64
N ASP A 315 21.99 12.06 3.27
CA ASP A 315 21.50 10.76 3.70
C ASP A 315 20.59 10.92 4.93
N LEU A 316 19.43 10.27 4.92
CA LEU A 316 18.46 10.34 6.02
C LEU A 316 19.01 9.78 7.33
N VAL A 317 19.91 8.79 7.22
CA VAL A 317 20.55 8.08 8.33
C VAL A 317 22.05 8.00 8.10
N PRO A 318 22.87 7.80 9.15
CA PRO A 318 24.31 7.57 8.99
C PRO A 318 24.61 6.40 8.06
N ALA A 319 25.70 6.51 7.29
CA ALA A 319 26.21 5.41 6.49
C ALA A 319 26.36 4.13 7.33
N ASN A 320 25.87 3.02 6.80
CA ASN A 320 25.88 1.71 7.44
C ASN A 320 25.89 0.61 6.37
N ASP A 321 26.13 -0.62 6.81
CA ASP A 321 26.19 -1.84 6.01
C ASP A 321 24.86 -2.61 5.97
N ARG A 322 23.77 -1.97 6.41
CA ARG A 322 22.43 -2.57 6.47
C ARG A 322 21.68 -2.30 5.17
N ASP A 323 20.84 -3.25 4.80
CA ASP A 323 19.85 -3.04 3.74
C ASP A 323 18.67 -2.24 4.32
N ASN A 324 18.48 -1.01 3.84
CA ASN A 324 17.48 -0.09 4.33
C ASN A 324 16.42 0.12 3.24
N ARG A 325 15.18 -0.27 3.54
CA ARG A 325 14.05 -0.17 2.62
C ARG A 325 13.47 1.23 2.60
N THR A 326 12.66 1.50 1.59
CA THR A 326 11.96 2.77 1.39
C THR A 326 11.27 3.29 2.67
N PRO A 327 11.51 4.56 3.06
CA PRO A 327 10.88 5.16 4.22
C PRO A 327 9.45 5.63 3.94
N VAL A 328 8.64 5.67 4.99
CA VAL A 328 7.32 6.32 5.01
C VAL A 328 7.33 7.53 5.96
N PRO A 329 6.68 8.65 5.62
CA PRO A 329 6.63 9.82 6.47
C PRO A 329 5.64 9.62 7.64
N SER A 330 5.89 10.30 8.76
CA SER A 330 4.87 10.49 9.81
C SER A 330 3.74 11.39 9.32
N PRO A 331 2.52 11.28 9.88
CA PRO A 331 1.39 12.15 9.50
C PRO A 331 1.65 13.65 9.64
N ASP A 332 2.55 14.06 10.53
CA ASP A 332 2.92 15.46 10.73
C ASP A 332 4.13 15.93 9.88
N GLY A 333 4.71 15.03 9.08
CA GLY A 333 5.85 15.32 8.19
C GLY A 333 7.16 15.63 8.92
N LYS A 334 7.27 15.36 10.22
CA LYS A 334 8.47 15.66 11.02
C LYS A 334 9.39 14.46 11.22
N SER A 335 8.90 13.26 10.98
CA SER A 335 9.64 12.03 11.19
C SER A 335 9.41 11.09 10.02
N PHE A 336 10.19 10.03 9.96
CA PHE A 336 10.01 8.94 9.01
C PHE A 336 10.27 7.60 9.70
N ALA A 337 9.73 6.54 9.14
CA ALA A 337 10.01 5.18 9.56
C ALA A 337 10.45 4.35 8.36
N PHE A 338 11.23 3.31 8.60
CA PHE A 338 11.76 2.44 7.55
C PHE A 338 12.08 1.06 8.13
N LEU A 339 12.15 0.06 7.24
CA LEU A 339 12.60 -1.29 7.57
C LEU A 339 14.07 -1.42 7.26
N SER A 340 14.80 -2.13 8.12
CA SER A 340 16.23 -2.35 7.96
C SER A 340 16.62 -3.75 8.36
N SER A 341 17.37 -4.44 7.51
CA SER A 341 17.96 -5.76 7.75
C SER A 341 19.48 -5.64 7.81
N GLY A 342 20.09 -6.19 8.87
CA GLY A 342 21.55 -6.26 9.02
C GLY A 342 22.05 -7.71 9.02
N GLU A 343 23.23 -7.94 9.59
CA GLU A 343 23.78 -9.28 9.78
C GLU A 343 22.78 -10.21 10.52
N GLY A 344 22.51 -11.37 9.93
CA GLY A 344 21.52 -12.34 10.43
C GLY A 344 20.10 -12.15 9.90
N GLU A 345 19.90 -11.31 8.86
CA GLU A 345 18.65 -11.13 8.10
C GLU A 345 17.43 -10.71 8.92
N LYS A 346 17.63 -10.37 10.19
CA LYS A 346 16.56 -9.93 11.07
C LYS A 346 16.06 -8.56 10.63
N LEU A 347 14.79 -8.51 10.24
CA LEU A 347 14.12 -7.28 9.86
C LEU A 347 13.75 -6.47 11.11
N THR A 348 14.16 -5.21 11.16
CA THR A 348 13.91 -4.31 12.29
C THR A 348 13.26 -3.04 11.77
N LEU A 349 12.23 -2.57 12.48
CA LEU A 349 11.54 -1.31 12.22
C LEU A 349 12.24 -0.18 12.99
N TYR A 350 12.59 0.88 12.28
CA TYR A 350 13.25 2.06 12.82
C TYR A 350 12.44 3.33 12.56
N ARG A 351 12.72 4.37 13.35
CA ARG A 351 12.21 5.73 13.17
C ARG A 351 13.36 6.75 13.19
N GLY A 352 13.35 7.69 12.26
CA GLY A 352 14.24 8.87 12.23
C GLY A 352 13.47 10.19 12.30
N ASP A 353 14.21 11.29 12.49
CA ASP A 353 13.68 12.64 12.59
C ASP A 353 14.16 13.48 11.39
N LEU A 354 13.23 14.13 10.70
CA LEU A 354 13.50 14.93 9.50
C LEU A 354 14.07 16.33 9.81
N SER A 355 14.06 16.75 11.07
CA SER A 355 14.72 17.97 11.56
C SER A 355 16.19 17.75 11.91
N SER A 356 16.63 16.50 12.06
CA SER A 356 18.00 16.10 12.38
C SER A 356 18.48 15.00 11.44
N ILE A 357 18.47 15.33 10.14
CA ILE A 357 18.94 14.45 9.06
C ILE A 357 20.35 13.94 9.34
N GLY A 358 20.58 12.65 9.10
CA GLY A 358 21.85 11.98 9.37
C GLY A 358 22.07 11.61 10.84
N ALA A 359 21.10 11.83 11.73
CA ALA A 359 21.16 11.34 13.10
C ALA A 359 20.85 9.84 13.20
N GLN A 360 21.34 9.20 14.28
CA GLN A 360 21.07 7.79 14.53
C GLN A 360 19.56 7.53 14.71
N PRO A 361 18.96 6.63 13.92
CA PRO A 361 17.56 6.30 14.04
C PRO A 361 17.28 5.50 15.32
N VAL A 362 16.06 5.63 15.83
CA VAL A 362 15.59 4.91 17.02
C VAL A 362 14.94 3.60 16.59
N LYS A 363 15.39 2.49 17.17
CA LYS A 363 14.75 1.18 16.99
C LYS A 363 13.35 1.21 17.61
N VAL A 364 12.35 0.81 16.82
CA VAL A 364 10.95 0.69 17.25
C VAL A 364 10.67 -0.75 17.67
N ALA A 365 10.90 -1.71 16.76
CA ALA A 365 10.60 -3.12 16.99
C ALA A 365 11.51 -4.02 16.16
N ASP A 366 11.79 -5.21 16.66
CA ASP A 366 12.17 -6.32 15.80
C ASP A 366 10.92 -6.93 15.20
N LEU A 367 10.96 -7.24 13.91
CA LEU A 367 9.84 -7.83 13.20
C LEU A 367 10.01 -9.34 13.15
N GLU A 368 8.99 -10.05 13.61
CA GLU A 368 8.89 -11.50 13.48
C GLU A 368 7.96 -11.79 12.29
N PRO A 369 8.35 -12.65 11.34
CA PRO A 369 7.46 -13.09 10.28
C PRO A 369 6.14 -13.63 10.86
N PRO A 370 5.00 -13.44 10.17
CA PRO A 370 3.75 -14.07 10.55
C PRO A 370 3.87 -15.60 10.59
N LEU A 371 3.22 -16.23 11.58
CA LEU A 371 3.11 -17.69 11.64
C LEU A 371 1.89 -18.16 10.83
N ASP A 372 1.90 -17.88 9.52
CA ASP A 372 0.82 -18.21 8.59
C ASP A 372 1.11 -19.42 7.67
N GLY A 373 2.28 -20.05 7.86
CA GLY A 373 2.67 -21.27 7.16
C GLY A 373 3.57 -21.04 5.94
N SER A 374 3.88 -19.79 5.60
CA SER A 374 4.98 -19.45 4.70
C SER A 374 6.23 -19.07 5.50
N ASP A 375 7.41 -19.41 4.97
CA ASP A 375 8.70 -18.91 5.46
C ASP A 375 9.25 -17.79 4.54
N ASP A 376 8.56 -17.51 3.43
CA ASP A 376 8.97 -16.57 2.40
C ASP A 376 7.96 -15.43 2.32
N HIS A 377 8.24 -14.33 3.03
CA HIS A 377 7.37 -13.15 3.05
C HIS A 377 8.10 -11.92 2.52
N LEU A 378 7.50 -11.28 1.51
CA LEU A 378 7.82 -9.92 1.16
C LEU A 378 7.22 -8.96 2.21
N ALA A 379 8.08 -8.33 3.00
CA ALA A 379 7.68 -7.35 4.00
C ALA A 379 7.75 -5.89 3.47
N THR A 380 6.62 -5.21 3.44
CA THR A 380 6.49 -3.83 2.94
C THR A 380 5.98 -2.92 4.04
N LEU A 381 6.70 -1.82 4.32
CA LEU A 381 6.20 -0.77 5.22
C LEU A 381 5.18 0.07 4.46
N VAL A 382 3.91 -0.03 4.86
CA VAL A 382 2.81 0.56 4.11
C VAL A 382 2.66 2.05 4.44
N ARG A 383 2.52 2.38 5.73
CA ARG A 383 2.32 3.76 6.20
C ARG A 383 2.49 3.92 7.71
N TRP A 384 2.61 5.18 8.13
CA TRP A 384 2.46 5.62 9.51
C TRP A 384 1.09 6.28 9.69
N ASN A 385 0.25 5.71 10.58
CA ASN A 385 -1.11 6.15 10.89
C ASN A 385 -1.21 7.27 11.91
#